data_AF-A0A7K0Z173-F1
#
_entry.id   AF-A0A7K0Z173-F1
#
_cell.length_a   1.000
_cell.length_b   1.000
_cell.length_c   1.000
_cell.angle_alpha   90.00
_cell.angle_beta   90.00
_cell.angle_gamma   90.00
#
_symmetry.space_group_name_H-M   'P 1'
#
loop_
_entity.id
_entity.type
_entity.pdbx_description
1 polymer ?
#
loop_
_entity_poly.entity_id
_entity_poly.type
_entity_poly.pdbx_seq_one_letter_code
_entity_poly.pdbx_strand_id
1 'polypeptide(L)' 'HFHPGKNVGRGKDDTLFALAAGVVEFGRARDRRVVNVVPAA' A
#
# COMPACT_ATOMS: atom_id res chain seq x y z
N HIS A 1 -6.58 6.39 9.03
CA HIS A 1 -5.79 5.15 9.10
C HIS A 1 -5.84 4.44 7.76
N PHE A 2 -4.68 4.21 7.15
CA PHE A 2 -4.49 3.42 5.94
C PHE A 2 -3.77 2.13 6.31
N HIS A 3 -3.98 1.06 5.54
CA HIS A 3 -3.36 -0.23 5.77
C HIS A 3 -2.51 -0.63 4.56
N PRO A 4 -1.47 -1.45 4.74
CA PRO A 4 -0.71 -1.98 3.63
C PRO A 4 -1.63 -2.83 2.74
N GLY A 5 -1.67 -2.48 1.46
CA GLY A 5 -2.27 -3.26 0.40
C GLY A 5 -1.21 -4.04 -0.38
N LYS A 6 -1.44 -4.25 -1.68
CA LYS A 6 -0.50 -4.99 -2.54
C LYS A 6 0.80 -4.20 -2.74
N ASN A 7 1.95 -4.87 -2.62
CA ASN A 7 3.29 -4.28 -2.79
C ASN A 7 3.61 -3.13 -1.82
N VAL A 8 2.96 -3.08 -0.66
CA VAL A 8 3.23 -2.10 0.39
C VAL A 8 3.55 -2.82 1.69
N GLY A 9 4.67 -2.46 2.31
CA GLY A 9 5.09 -2.89 3.64
C GLY A 9 4.69 -1.87 4.71
N ARG A 10 4.77 -2.29 5.97
CA ARG A 10 4.55 -1.42 7.14
C ARG A 10 5.71 -1.56 8.13
N GLY A 11 6.31 -0.44 8.49
CA GLY A 11 7.35 -0.34 9.50
C GLY A 11 6.80 -0.57 10.91
N LYS A 12 7.71 -0.69 11.89
CA LYS A 12 7.35 -0.84 13.32
C LYS A 12 6.65 0.42 13.86
N ASP A 13 6.92 1.57 13.28
CA ASP A 13 6.35 2.88 13.58
C ASP A 13 5.08 3.19 12.75
N ASP A 14 4.47 2.17 12.12
CA ASP A 14 3.32 2.28 11.21
C ASP A 14 3.57 3.03 9.88
N THR A 15 4.81 3.45 9.59
CA THR A 15 5.16 4.03 8.29
C THR A 15 4.94 3.01 7.16
N LEU A 16 4.23 3.41 6.10
CA LEU A 16 4.06 2.59 4.90
C LEU A 16 5.19 2.85 3.90
N PHE A 17 5.71 1.80 3.27
CA PHE A 17 6.75 1.89 2.25
C PHE A 17 6.50 0.92 1.08
N ALA A 18 6.98 1.26 -0.11
CA ALA A 18 6.82 0.43 -1.29
C ALA A 18 7.76 -0.79 -1.26
N LEU A 19 7.25 -1.97 -1.63
CA LEU A 19 8.04 -3.20 -1.81
C LEU A 19 8.41 -3.45 -3.28
N ALA A 20 7.80 -2.70 -4.21
CA ALA A 20 8.09 -2.75 -5.64
C ALA A 20 7.94 -1.35 -6.25
N ALA A 21 8.60 -1.11 -7.39
CA ALA A 21 8.42 0.11 -8.17
C ALA A 21 7.06 0.11 -8.88
N GLY A 22 6.47 1.29 -9.06
CA GLY A 22 5.18 1.44 -9.72
C GLY A 22 4.47 2.73 -9.32
N VAL A 23 3.16 2.76 -9.54
CA VAL A 23 2.28 3.89 -9.22
C VAL A 23 1.47 3.60 -7.97
N VAL A 24 1.31 4.59 -7.10
CA VAL A 24 0.49 4.48 -5.89
C VAL A 24 -0.99 4.49 -6.25
N GLU A 25 -1.74 3.55 -5.69
CA GLU A 25 -3.19 3.49 -5.79
C GLU A 25 -3.82 3.44 -4.39
N PHE A 26 -4.76 4.34 -4.12
CA PHE A 26 -5.59 4.29 -2.92
C PHE A 26 -6.85 3.46 -3.17
N GLY A 27 -7.21 2.59 -2.23
CA GLY A 27 -8.36 1.71 -2.38
C GLY A 27 -9.06 1.34 -1.07
N ARG A 28 -9.99 0.39 -1.15
CA ARG A 28 -10.69 -0.18 0.01
C ARG A 28 -10.68 -1.71 -0.06
N ALA A 29 -10.35 -2.37 1.05
CA ALA A 29 -10.36 -3.83 1.17
C ALA A 29 -10.92 -4.24 2.53
N ARG A 30 -11.96 -5.09 2.54
CA ARG A 30 -12.69 -5.50 3.76
C ARG A 30 -13.00 -4.31 4.67
N ASP A 31 -13.64 -3.31 4.07
CA ASP A 31 -14.04 -2.04 4.70
C ASP A 31 -12.90 -1.13 5.22
N ARG A 32 -11.63 -1.48 4.98
CA ARG A 32 -10.46 -0.69 5.38
C ARG A 32 -9.88 0.07 4.20
N ARG A 33 -9.45 1.32 4.42
CA ARG A 33 -8.64 2.07 3.44
C ARG A 33 -7.27 1.40 3.31
N VAL A 34 -6.83 1.13 2.08
CA VAL A 34 -5.54 0.51 1.77
C VAL A 34 -4.75 1.36 0.78
N VAL A 35 -3.42 1.20 0.79
CA VAL A 35 -2.52 1.74 -0.22
C VAL A 35 -1.86 0.57 -0.95
N ASN A 36 -1.93 0.58 -2.29
CA ASN A 36 -1.29 -0.38 -3.17
C ASN A 36 -0.18 0.31 -3.98
N VAL A 37 0.78 -0.48 -4.47
CA VAL A 37 1.62 -0.08 -5.60
C VAL A 37 1.33 -0.99 -6.79
N VAL A 38 0.89 -0.39 -7.89
CA VAL A 38 0.64 -1.07 -9.17
C VAL A 38 1.91 -0.98 -10.01
N PRO A 39 2.56 -2.12 -10.36
CA PRO A 39 3.75 -2.12 -11.20
C PRO A 39 3.49 -1.40 -12.53
N ALA A 40 4.45 -0.57 -12.96
CA ALA A 40 4.44 -0.04 -14.31
C ALA A 40 4.73 -1.19 -15.29
N ALA A 41 3.97 -1.25 -16.39
CA ALA A 41 4.21 -2.18 -17.47
C ALA A 41 5.50 -1.86 -18.23
#